data_AF-A0A350QKE6-F1
#
_entry.id   AF-A0A350QKE6-F1
#
_cell.length_a   1.000
_cell.length_b   1.000
_cell.length_c   1.000
_cell.angle_alpha   90.00
_cell.angle_beta   90.00
_cell.angle_gamma   90.00
#
_symmetry.space_group_name_H-M   'P 1'
#
loop_
_entity.id
_entity.type
_entity.pdbx_description
1 polymer ?
#
loop_
_entity_poly.entity_id
_entity_poly.type
_entity_poly.pdbx_seq_one_letter_code
_entity_poly.pdbx_strand_id
1 'polypeptide(L)'
;MSFSLMMAENFDFFMMMFLAIVMLFFVSSAYLLYCYRTGNVRRVKLFVPVIMSLLFVTFSAQLVSRYYLFKFSVEAISQPSSIVKFNGIEVSNEIREKLIYAFKNRKQTKLSGSHPLEKITLTIQSELFSISFSLRKDSREHDLYWVFLRNSRITGVNTFINLNI
;
A
#
# COMPACT_ATOMS: atom_id res chain seq x y z
N MET A 1 -5.22 4.15 18.64
CA MET A 1 -4.48 3.41 17.59
C MET A 1 -4.48 4.27 16.33
N SER A 2 -3.33 4.52 15.69
CA SER A 2 -3.29 5.39 14.49
C SER A 2 -3.85 4.66 13.27
N PHE A 3 -4.50 5.39 12.35
CA PHE A 3 -5.06 4.83 11.11
C PHE A 3 -3.97 4.18 10.24
N SER A 4 -2.77 4.75 10.24
CA SER A 4 -1.60 4.13 9.57
C SER A 4 -1.22 2.77 10.16
N LEU A 5 -1.36 2.60 11.47
CA LEU A 5 -1.07 1.34 12.16
C LEU A 5 -2.16 0.30 11.87
N MET A 6 -3.43 0.72 11.84
CA MET A 6 -4.56 -0.12 11.41
C MET A 6 -4.39 -0.57 9.96
N MET A 7 -4.00 0.33 9.05
CA MET A 7 -3.76 -0.01 7.65
C MET A 7 -2.52 -0.88 7.44
N ALA A 8 -1.47 -0.70 8.25
CA ALA A 8 -0.28 -1.55 8.22
C ALA A 8 -0.57 -2.96 8.75
N GLU A 9 -1.31 -3.08 9.86
CA GLU A 9 -1.76 -4.38 10.37
C GLU A 9 -2.70 -5.07 9.39
N ASN A 10 -3.61 -4.32 8.75
CA ASN A 10 -4.45 -4.83 7.68
C ASN A 10 -3.61 -5.28 6.47
N PHE A 11 -2.48 -4.62 6.18
CA PHE A 11 -1.57 -5.01 5.10
C PHE A 11 -0.78 -6.28 5.44
N ASP A 12 -0.25 -6.40 6.67
CA ASP A 12 0.46 -7.58 7.14
C ASP A 12 -0.50 -8.79 7.20
N PHE A 13 -1.72 -8.60 7.71
CA PHE A 13 -2.79 -9.60 7.69
C PHE A 13 -3.18 -9.97 6.27
N PHE A 14 -3.29 -9.00 5.37
CA PHE A 14 -3.52 -9.23 3.96
C PHE A 14 -2.39 -10.09 3.33
N MET A 15 -1.12 -9.80 3.61
CA MET A 15 0.01 -10.57 3.07
C MET A 15 -0.02 -12.03 3.56
N MET A 16 -0.38 -12.26 4.83
CA MET A 16 -0.58 -13.60 5.37
C MET A 16 -1.75 -14.32 4.68
N MET A 17 -2.90 -13.65 4.52
CA MET A 17 -4.05 -14.14 3.77
C MET A 17 -3.70 -14.47 2.31
N PHE A 18 -2.95 -13.59 1.64
CA PHE A 18 -2.51 -13.78 0.27
C PHE A 18 -1.61 -15.00 0.12
N LEU A 19 -0.61 -15.16 1.01
CA LEU A 19 0.25 -16.34 1.05
C LEU A 19 -0.55 -17.63 1.28
N ALA A 20 -1.52 -17.60 2.20
CA ALA A 20 -2.41 -18.73 2.46
C ALA A 20 -3.23 -19.10 1.22
N ILE A 21 -3.74 -18.11 0.48
CA ILE A 21 -4.49 -18.33 -0.77
C ILE A 21 -3.59 -18.85 -1.88
N VAL A 22 -2.35 -18.36 -2.00
CA VAL A 22 -1.37 -18.88 -2.97
C VAL A 22 -1.02 -20.34 -2.65
N MET A 23 -0.81 -20.69 -1.38
CA MET A 23 -0.62 -22.09 -0.99
C MET A 23 -1.85 -22.95 -1.30
N LEU A 24 -3.05 -22.46 -0.98
CA LEU A 24 -4.31 -23.11 -1.33
C LEU A 24 -4.41 -23.31 -2.84
N PHE A 25 -4.02 -22.33 -3.65
CA PHE A 25 -3.98 -22.45 -5.10
C PHE A 25 -3.06 -23.58 -5.54
N PHE A 26 -1.83 -23.67 -5.03
CA PHE A 26 -0.90 -24.77 -5.37
C PHE A 26 -1.41 -26.15 -4.93
N VAL A 27 -1.93 -26.28 -3.70
CA VAL A 27 -2.55 -27.52 -3.21
C VAL A 27 -3.69 -27.94 -4.11
N SER A 28 -4.49 -26.96 -4.56
CA SER A 28 -5.63 -27.19 -5.43
C SER A 28 -5.20 -27.55 -6.83
N SER A 29 -4.21 -26.89 -7.41
CA SER A 29 -3.62 -27.27 -8.69
C SER A 29 -3.08 -28.71 -8.66
N ALA A 30 -2.42 -29.11 -7.56
CA ALA A 30 -1.96 -30.49 -7.38
C ALA A 30 -3.13 -31.49 -7.28
N TYR A 31 -4.19 -31.13 -6.54
CA TYR A 31 -5.41 -31.93 -6.45
C TYR A 31 -6.13 -32.06 -7.80
N LEU A 32 -6.20 -30.97 -8.57
CA LEU A 32 -6.76 -30.96 -9.92
C LEU A 32 -5.98 -31.85 -10.87
N LEU A 33 -4.64 -31.80 -10.81
CA LEU A 33 -3.77 -32.67 -11.60
C LEU A 33 -3.98 -34.14 -11.25
N TYR A 34 -4.16 -34.45 -9.96
CA TYR A 34 -4.50 -35.79 -9.48
C TYR A 34 -5.89 -36.24 -9.95
N CYS A 35 -6.91 -35.39 -9.83
CA CYS A 35 -8.27 -35.68 -10.32
C CYS A 35 -8.32 -35.86 -11.84
N TYR A 36 -7.54 -35.09 -12.58
CA TYR A 36 -7.41 -35.23 -14.03
C TYR A 36 -6.78 -36.58 -14.40
N ARG A 37 -5.67 -36.97 -13.72
CA ARG A 37 -5.04 -38.29 -13.90
C ARG A 37 -5.95 -39.47 -13.54
N THR A 38 -6.85 -39.29 -12.58
CA THR A 38 -7.79 -40.33 -12.11
C THR A 38 -9.16 -40.28 -12.79
N GLY A 39 -9.36 -39.40 -13.77
CA GLY A 39 -10.63 -39.28 -14.52
C GLY A 39 -11.81 -38.67 -13.73
N ASN A 40 -11.57 -38.15 -12.52
CA ASN A 40 -12.60 -37.62 -11.62
C ASN A 40 -12.89 -36.12 -11.87
N VAL A 41 -13.39 -35.80 -13.06
CA VAL A 41 -13.62 -34.42 -13.54
C VAL A 41 -14.72 -33.66 -12.77
N ARG A 42 -15.64 -34.38 -12.11
CA ARG A 42 -16.82 -33.77 -11.45
C ARG A 42 -16.44 -32.91 -10.23
N ARG A 43 -15.39 -33.28 -9.48
CA ARG A 43 -14.91 -32.52 -8.31
C ARG A 43 -14.14 -31.25 -8.70
N VAL A 44 -13.46 -31.29 -9.85
CA VAL A 44 -12.71 -30.16 -10.42
C VAL A 44 -13.61 -28.97 -10.72
N LYS A 45 -14.78 -29.22 -11.34
CA LYS A 45 -15.72 -28.16 -11.76
C LYS A 45 -16.28 -27.33 -10.60
N LEU A 46 -16.37 -27.90 -9.40
CA LEU A 46 -16.95 -27.24 -8.25
C LEU A 46 -15.92 -26.44 -7.44
N PHE A 47 -14.64 -26.88 -7.45
CA PHE A 47 -13.59 -26.33 -6.60
C PHE A 47 -12.84 -25.15 -7.23
N VAL A 48 -12.59 -25.20 -8.55
CA VAL A 48 -11.89 -24.14 -9.30
C VAL A 48 -12.59 -22.77 -9.17
N PRO A 49 -13.92 -22.65 -9.33
CA PRO A 49 -14.59 -21.34 -9.27
C PRO A 49 -14.45 -20.68 -7.89
N VAL A 50 -14.48 -21.48 -6.82
CA VAL A 50 -14.37 -20.99 -5.43
C VAL A 50 -13.01 -20.37 -5.18
N ILE A 51 -11.94 -21.05 -5.62
CA ILE A 51 -10.57 -20.56 -5.44
C ILE A 51 -10.30 -19.34 -6.31
N MET A 52 -10.76 -19.34 -7.55
CA MET A 52 -10.64 -18.18 -8.43
C MET A 52 -11.38 -16.96 -7.85
N SER A 53 -12.54 -17.17 -7.24
CA SER A 53 -13.29 -16.11 -6.55
C SER A 53 -12.53 -15.58 -5.34
N LEU A 54 -11.95 -16.45 -4.52
CA LEU A 54 -11.12 -16.06 -3.36
C LEU A 54 -9.88 -15.26 -3.79
N LEU A 55 -9.18 -15.71 -4.83
CA LEU A 55 -8.06 -14.99 -5.42
C LEU A 55 -8.49 -13.61 -5.93
N PHE A 56 -9.61 -13.53 -6.65
CA PHE A 56 -10.11 -12.28 -7.19
C PHE A 56 -10.50 -11.27 -6.10
N VAL A 57 -11.24 -11.73 -5.08
CA VAL A 57 -11.67 -10.88 -3.95
C VAL A 57 -10.47 -10.34 -3.19
N THR A 58 -9.47 -11.20 -2.90
CA THR A 58 -8.29 -10.76 -2.16
C THR A 58 -7.42 -9.80 -2.98
N PHE A 59 -7.18 -10.10 -4.26
CA PHE A 59 -6.43 -9.19 -5.13
C PHE A 59 -7.13 -7.84 -5.29
N SER A 60 -8.47 -7.85 -5.43
CA SER A 60 -9.28 -6.63 -5.51
C SER A 60 -9.22 -5.82 -4.21
N ALA A 61 -9.34 -6.47 -3.04
CA ALA A 61 -9.24 -5.81 -1.74
C ALA A 61 -7.87 -5.11 -1.55
N GLN A 62 -6.79 -5.71 -2.04
CA GLN A 62 -5.46 -5.11 -1.99
C GLN A 62 -5.38 -3.82 -2.80
N LEU A 63 -5.81 -3.86 -4.07
CA LEU A 63 -5.79 -2.70 -4.96
C LEU A 63 -6.65 -1.56 -4.39
N VAL A 64 -7.81 -1.92 -3.88
CA VAL A 64 -8.78 -1.00 -3.29
C VAL A 64 -8.22 -0.34 -2.02
N SER A 65 -7.60 -1.10 -1.11
CA SER A 65 -7.02 -0.55 0.14
C SER A 65 -5.95 0.51 -0.11
N ARG A 66 -5.08 0.30 -1.10
CA ARG A 66 -4.03 1.27 -1.48
C ARG A 66 -4.61 2.51 -2.11
N TYR A 67 -5.56 2.33 -3.04
CA TYR A 67 -6.24 3.45 -3.68
C TYR A 67 -6.91 4.35 -2.62
N TYR A 68 -7.66 3.75 -1.71
CA TYR A 68 -8.34 4.49 -0.64
C TYR A 68 -7.39 5.18 0.33
N LEU A 69 -6.26 4.56 0.67
CA LEU A 69 -5.27 5.19 1.54
C LEU A 69 -4.76 6.52 0.96
N PHE A 70 -4.34 6.53 -0.30
CA PHE A 70 -3.82 7.75 -0.94
C PHE A 70 -4.93 8.78 -1.16
N LYS A 71 -6.13 8.34 -1.56
CA LYS A 71 -7.29 9.22 -1.68
C LYS A 71 -7.64 9.88 -0.34
N PHE A 72 -7.73 9.09 0.73
CA PHE A 72 -8.00 9.56 2.08
C PHE A 72 -6.91 10.50 2.60
N SER A 73 -5.64 10.23 2.27
CA SER A 73 -4.54 11.13 2.63
C SER A 73 -4.66 12.49 1.94
N VAL A 74 -5.00 12.51 0.65
CA VAL A 74 -5.25 13.75 -0.10
C VAL A 74 -6.43 14.52 0.48
N GLU A 75 -7.54 13.84 0.77
CA GLU A 75 -8.71 14.44 1.42
C GLU A 75 -8.36 15.00 2.80
N ALA A 76 -7.62 14.25 3.61
CA ALA A 76 -7.20 14.67 4.94
C ALA A 76 -6.25 15.89 4.91
N ILE A 77 -5.26 15.93 4.01
CA ILE A 77 -4.37 17.10 3.86
C ILE A 77 -5.15 18.34 3.40
N SER A 78 -6.17 18.14 2.56
CA SER A 78 -7.01 19.23 2.02
C SER A 78 -7.98 19.81 3.05
N GLN A 79 -8.24 19.10 4.15
CA GLN A 79 -9.10 19.60 5.22
C GLN A 79 -8.37 20.69 6.02
N PRO A 80 -8.96 21.88 6.21
CA PRO A 80 -8.34 22.96 6.98
C PRO A 80 -8.21 22.64 8.47
N SER A 81 -9.06 21.75 9.00
CA SER A 81 -9.03 21.29 10.39
C SER A 81 -7.94 20.24 10.67
N SER A 82 -7.30 19.67 9.65
CA SER A 82 -6.21 18.73 9.86
C SER A 82 -4.92 19.48 10.15
N ILE A 83 -4.13 18.98 11.09
CA ILE A 83 -2.77 19.45 11.38
C ILE A 83 -1.81 18.57 10.58
N VAL A 84 -1.07 19.17 9.66
CA VAL A 84 -0.08 18.48 8.82
C VAL A 84 1.31 18.85 9.33
N LYS A 85 2.09 17.86 9.75
CA LYS A 85 3.46 18.03 10.24
C LYS A 85 4.45 17.32 9.32
N PHE A 86 5.46 18.04 8.87
CA PHE A 86 6.59 17.52 8.11
C PHE A 86 7.84 17.61 8.97
N ASN A 87 8.43 16.46 9.28
CA ASN A 87 9.51 16.32 10.26
C ASN A 87 9.18 16.90 11.65
N GLY A 88 7.91 16.80 12.07
CA GLY A 88 7.43 17.35 13.34
C GLY A 88 7.08 18.84 13.32
N ILE A 89 7.45 19.57 12.25
CA ILE A 89 7.13 20.99 12.06
C ILE A 89 5.82 21.11 11.31
N GLU A 90 4.90 21.96 11.78
CA GLU A 90 3.65 22.23 11.08
C GLU A 90 3.91 22.96 9.76
N VAL A 91 3.33 22.45 8.68
CA VAL A 91 3.59 22.98 7.33
C VAL A 91 2.66 24.13 6.97
N SER A 92 3.20 25.10 6.24
CA SER A 92 2.42 26.18 5.64
C SER A 92 1.45 25.66 4.57
N ASN A 93 0.45 26.48 4.21
CA ASN A 93 -0.52 26.14 3.18
C ASN A 93 0.14 25.87 1.81
N GLU A 94 1.21 26.57 1.46
CA GLU A 94 1.95 26.33 0.22
C GLU A 94 2.53 24.90 0.16
N ILE A 95 3.13 24.45 1.26
CA ILE A 95 3.68 23.09 1.35
C ILE A 95 2.54 22.05 1.36
N ARG A 96 1.39 22.36 1.97
CA ARG A 96 0.20 21.50 1.89
C ARG A 96 -0.26 21.29 0.45
N GLU A 97 -0.32 22.35 -0.36
CA GLU A 97 -0.69 22.26 -1.77
C GLU A 97 0.30 21.40 -2.57
N LYS A 98 1.60 21.59 -2.33
CA LYS A 98 2.64 20.74 -2.92
C LYS A 98 2.47 19.26 -2.53
N LEU A 99 2.18 18.97 -1.26
CA LEU A 99 1.90 17.61 -0.78
C LEU A 99 0.64 17.02 -1.44
N ILE A 100 -0.45 17.79 -1.54
CA ILE A 100 -1.68 17.36 -2.23
C ILE A 100 -1.37 16.99 -3.68
N TYR A 101 -0.64 17.86 -4.38
CA TYR A 101 -0.24 17.62 -5.76
C TYR A 101 0.64 16.37 -5.89
N ALA A 102 1.63 16.22 -5.01
CA ALA A 102 2.56 15.09 -5.02
C ALA A 102 1.87 13.74 -4.75
N PHE A 103 0.92 13.70 -3.80
CA PHE A 103 0.15 12.48 -3.50
C PHE A 103 -0.87 12.13 -4.59
N LYS A 104 -1.46 13.14 -5.25
CA LYS A 104 -2.33 12.93 -6.43
C LYS A 104 -1.52 12.38 -7.61
N ASN A 105 -0.32 12.91 -7.85
CA ASN A 105 0.57 12.55 -8.97
C ASN A 105 1.66 11.54 -8.58
N ARG A 106 1.36 10.64 -7.64
CA ARG A 106 2.28 9.59 -7.23
C ARG A 106 2.66 8.68 -8.41
N LYS A 107 3.91 8.25 -8.45
CA LYS A 107 4.42 7.29 -9.43
C LYS A 107 4.60 5.91 -8.79
N GLN A 108 4.37 4.86 -9.57
CA GLN A 108 4.56 3.47 -9.13
C GLN A 108 5.86 2.85 -9.65
N THR A 109 6.59 3.58 -10.49
CA THR A 109 7.80 3.14 -11.16
C THR A 109 8.87 4.22 -11.05
N LYS A 110 10.12 3.78 -10.94
CA LYS A 110 11.31 4.62 -10.97
C LYS A 110 12.47 3.88 -11.63
N LEU A 111 13.57 4.58 -11.89
CA LEU A 111 14.81 3.98 -12.39
C LEU A 111 15.39 2.98 -11.38
N SER A 112 15.91 1.86 -11.89
CA SER A 112 16.51 0.82 -11.07
C SER A 112 17.88 1.26 -10.51
N GLY A 113 18.26 0.70 -9.36
CA GLY A 113 19.57 0.92 -8.75
C GLY A 113 19.70 2.12 -7.80
N SER A 114 18.61 2.77 -7.40
CA SER A 114 18.60 3.73 -6.29
C SER A 114 17.98 3.17 -5.01
N HIS A 115 18.41 3.70 -3.88
CA HIS A 115 18.03 3.25 -2.54
C HIS A 115 17.50 4.43 -1.71
N PRO A 116 16.69 4.19 -0.67
CA PRO A 116 16.18 5.26 0.16
C PRO A 116 17.26 5.79 1.11
N LEU A 117 17.41 7.10 1.17
CA LEU A 117 18.28 7.84 2.09
C LEU A 117 17.46 8.42 3.25
N GLU A 118 17.90 9.57 3.77
CA GLU A 118 17.33 10.37 4.85
C GLU A 118 15.82 10.16 5.03
N LYS A 119 15.45 9.88 6.28
CA LYS A 119 14.08 9.60 6.66
C LYS A 119 13.42 10.86 7.21
N ILE A 120 12.32 11.23 6.60
CA ILE A 120 11.45 12.31 7.04
C ILE A 120 10.09 11.71 7.41
N THR A 121 9.48 12.22 8.48
CA THR A 121 8.13 11.77 8.89
C THR A 121 7.10 12.82 8.48
N LEU A 122 6.09 12.40 7.72
CA LEU A 122 4.90 13.20 7.43
C LEU A 122 3.75 12.67 8.31
N THR A 123 3.19 13.53 9.15
CA THR A 123 2.04 13.18 10.00
C THR A 123 0.87 14.06 9.66
N ILE A 124 -0.28 13.46 9.39
CA ILE A 124 -1.56 14.12 9.17
C ILE A 124 -2.44 13.75 10.37
N GLN A 125 -2.80 14.73 11.17
CA GLN A 125 -3.58 14.54 12.38
C GLN A 125 -4.90 15.30 12.28
N SER A 126 -5.98 14.64 12.62
CA SER A 126 -7.29 15.22 12.87
C SER A 126 -7.73 14.82 14.27
N GLU A 127 -8.87 15.32 14.74
CA GLU A 127 -9.43 14.94 16.04
C GLU A 127 -9.74 13.43 16.12
N LEU A 128 -10.13 12.84 14.99
CA LEU A 128 -10.60 11.45 14.93
C LEU A 128 -9.52 10.44 14.55
N PHE A 129 -8.43 10.89 13.91
CA PHE A 129 -7.43 9.99 13.36
C PHE A 129 -6.05 10.63 13.24
N SER A 130 -5.04 9.78 13.17
CA SER A 130 -3.68 10.15 12.82
C SER A 130 -3.14 9.20 11.77
N ILE A 131 -2.58 9.76 10.71
CA ILE A 131 -1.87 9.04 9.65
C ILE A 131 -0.42 9.49 9.70
N SER A 132 0.51 8.55 9.70
CA SER A 132 1.94 8.85 9.59
C SER A 132 2.53 8.09 8.42
N PHE A 133 3.25 8.82 7.58
CA PHE A 133 4.07 8.31 6.50
C PHE A 133 5.55 8.53 6.85
N SER A 134 6.36 7.52 6.60
CA SER A 134 7.80 7.67 6.53
C SER A 134 8.16 7.96 5.08
N LEU A 135 8.58 9.18 4.79
CA LEU A 135 9.14 9.59 3.52
C LEU A 135 10.65 9.35 3.54
N ARG A 136 11.21 8.79 2.48
CA ARG A 136 12.67 8.66 2.35
C ARG A 136 13.14 9.19 1.02
N LYS A 137 14.13 10.07 1.02
CA LYS A 137 14.66 10.68 -0.21
C LYS A 137 15.30 9.61 -1.09
N ASP A 138 15.13 9.68 -2.40
CA ASP A 138 15.83 8.78 -3.32
C ASP A 138 17.30 9.18 -3.46
N SER A 139 18.20 8.20 -3.54
CA SER A 139 19.64 8.45 -3.65
C SER A 139 20.09 9.06 -4.98
N ARG A 140 19.25 8.99 -6.04
CA ARG A 140 19.60 9.51 -7.37
C ARG A 140 18.72 10.69 -7.80
N GLU A 141 17.46 10.73 -7.36
CA GLU A 141 16.52 11.81 -7.68
C GLU A 141 16.19 12.62 -6.42
N HIS A 142 16.74 13.83 -6.31
CA HIS A 142 16.63 14.62 -5.08
C HIS A 142 15.20 15.08 -4.76
N ASP A 143 14.32 15.20 -5.75
CA ASP A 143 12.93 15.59 -5.54
C ASP A 143 12.01 14.39 -5.31
N LEU A 144 12.52 13.16 -5.47
CA LEU A 144 11.74 11.94 -5.36
C LEU A 144 11.80 11.37 -3.93
N TYR A 145 10.64 11.12 -3.35
CA TYR A 145 10.50 10.52 -2.03
C TYR A 145 9.74 9.20 -2.11
N TRP A 146 10.31 8.19 -1.47
CA TRP A 146 9.69 6.89 -1.25
C TRP A 146 8.69 7.02 -0.11
N VAL A 147 7.44 6.59 -0.34
CA VAL A 147 6.38 6.66 0.67
C VAL A 147 6.21 5.31 1.36
N PHE A 148 6.43 5.29 2.67
CA PHE A 148 6.23 4.11 3.52
C PHE A 148 5.15 4.38 4.56
N LEU A 149 4.30 3.38 4.82
CA LEU A 149 3.28 3.42 5.89
C LEU A 149 3.84 3.14 7.29
N ARG A 150 4.98 2.45 7.35
CA ARG A 150 5.65 2.05 8.60
C ARG A 150 7.15 2.24 8.46
N ASN A 151 7.88 2.16 9.57
CA ASN A 151 9.35 2.12 9.57
C ASN A 151 9.93 0.84 8.93
N SER A 152 9.10 -0.01 8.31
CA SER A 152 9.53 -1.24 7.68
C SER A 152 10.51 -0.94 6.54
N ARG A 153 11.60 -1.71 6.49
CA ARG A 153 12.67 -1.56 5.49
C ARG A 153 12.21 -1.91 4.07
N ILE A 154 11.15 -2.73 3.90
CA ILE A 154 10.95 -3.49 2.65
C ILE A 154 9.50 -3.48 2.12
N THR A 155 8.49 -2.98 2.85
CA THR A 155 7.08 -3.07 2.41
C THR A 155 6.46 -1.76 1.92
N GLY A 156 7.29 -0.78 1.54
CA GLY A 156 6.84 0.36 0.73
C GLY A 156 6.76 -0.09 -0.71
N VAL A 157 5.63 -0.64 -1.13
CA VAL A 157 5.44 -1.09 -2.50
C VAL A 157 5.50 0.13 -3.44
N ASN A 158 6.69 0.34 -4.00
CA ASN A 158 7.07 1.20 -5.12
C ASN A 158 6.26 2.49 -5.28
N THR A 159 5.86 3.17 -4.21
CA THR A 159 5.11 4.41 -4.34
C THR A 159 6.03 5.58 -4.07
N PHE A 160 6.14 6.43 -5.08
CA PHE A 160 7.01 7.58 -5.09
C PHE A 160 6.19 8.85 -5.25
N ILE A 161 6.55 9.88 -4.51
CA ILE A 161 5.98 11.22 -4.65
C ILE A 161 7.12 12.17 -4.99
N ASN A 162 6.85 13.13 -5.88
CA ASN A 162 7.81 14.18 -6.17
C ASN A 162 7.43 15.42 -5.35
N LEU A 163 8.34 15.84 -4.47
CA LEU A 163 8.23 17.02 -3.65
C LEU A 163 9.32 17.99 -4.13
N ASN A 164 9.01 18.82 -5.14
CA ASN A 164 9.82 19.98 -5.54
C ASN A 164 9.79 21.04 -4.41
N ILE A 165 10.44 20.74 -3.29
CA ILE A 165 10.56 21.57 -2.09
C ILE A 165 11.98 22.13 -2.02
#